data_AF-A0A355F2N7-F1
#
_entry.id   AF-A0A355F2N7-F1
#
_cell.length_a   1.000
_cell.length_b   1.000
_cell.length_c   1.000
_cell.angle_alpha   90.00
_cell.angle_beta   90.00
_cell.angle_gamma   90.00
#
_symmetry.space_group_name_H-M   'P 1'
#
loop_
_entity.id
_entity.type
_entity.pdbx_description
1 polymer ?
#
loop_
_entity_poly.entity_id
_entity_poly.type
_entity_poly.pdbx_seq_one_letter_code
_entity_poly.pdbx_strand_id
1 'polypeptide(L)'
;PTVFGEDVVDAVFLQSDDELALIRTTPSGFSTERDLDARLVRWSLTTGHATADAPYLSSRTKLRMAYRNGMLLTGYGTHVDEWKVDTWQRVATLSNSALGPIDSIQVSADERLLLAVFRGDPRDPR
;
A
#
# COMPACT_ATOMS: atom_id res chain seq x y z
N PRO A 1 -2.69 31.01 -1.53
CA PRO A 1 -3.37 29.73 -1.83
C PRO A 1 -2.60 28.58 -1.19
N THR A 2 -3.05 28.13 -0.02
CA THR A 2 -2.44 27.01 0.69
C THR A 2 -2.90 25.72 0.01
N VAL A 3 -2.05 25.16 -0.84
CA VAL A 3 -2.26 23.84 -1.43
C VAL A 3 -1.90 22.83 -0.35
N PHE A 4 -2.89 22.23 0.31
CA PHE A 4 -2.65 21.03 1.11
C PHE A 4 -2.17 19.95 0.14
N GLY A 5 -0.90 19.56 0.30
CA GLY A 5 -0.20 18.64 -0.58
C GLY A 5 -0.87 17.28 -0.63
N GLU A 6 -1.23 16.86 -1.84
CA GLU A 6 -1.54 15.46 -2.12
C GLU A 6 -0.22 14.70 -2.19
N ASP A 7 0.17 14.04 -1.09
CA ASP A 7 1.38 13.22 -1.06
C ASP A 7 1.04 11.80 -1.52
N VAL A 8 1.54 11.43 -2.70
CA VAL A 8 1.61 10.04 -3.15
C VAL A 8 2.72 9.36 -2.36
N VAL A 9 2.38 8.34 -1.58
CA VAL A 9 3.33 7.73 -0.62
C VAL A 9 3.99 6.47 -1.17
N ASP A 10 3.32 5.79 -2.12
CA ASP A 10 3.85 4.62 -2.81
C ASP A 10 3.10 4.38 -4.13
N ALA A 11 3.73 3.67 -5.06
CA ALA A 11 3.17 3.33 -6.37
C ALA A 11 3.71 1.99 -6.86
N VAL A 12 2.85 1.18 -7.47
CA VAL A 12 3.26 -0.07 -8.13
C VAL A 12 2.56 -0.22 -9.48
N PHE A 13 3.26 -0.78 -10.46
CA PHE A 13 2.65 -1.17 -11.73
C PHE A 13 1.74 -2.38 -11.54
N LEU A 14 0.57 -2.34 -12.18
CA LEU A 14 -0.36 -3.46 -12.29
C LEU A 14 -0.08 -4.19 -13.61
N GLN A 15 -0.53 -5.45 -13.78
CA GLN A 15 -0.26 -6.29 -14.98
C GLN A 15 -1.01 -5.77 -16.24
N SER A 16 -0.54 -4.66 -16.77
CA SER A 16 -0.09 -4.41 -18.13
C SER A 16 0.60 -3.04 -18.04
N ASP A 17 1.66 -2.79 -18.83
CA ASP A 17 2.53 -1.59 -18.71
C ASP A 17 1.81 -0.23 -18.79
N ASP A 18 0.49 -0.24 -18.99
CA ASP A 18 -0.40 0.88 -19.14
C ASP A 18 -1.22 1.22 -17.88
N GLU A 19 -1.01 0.55 -16.75
CA GLU A 19 -1.73 0.84 -15.51
C GLU A 19 -0.88 0.86 -14.23
N LEU A 20 -1.15 1.84 -13.38
CA LEU A 20 -0.53 2.02 -12.07
C LEU A 20 -1.57 1.93 -10.97
N ALA A 21 -1.20 1.29 -9.86
CA ALA A 21 -1.85 1.48 -8.58
C ALA A 21 -1.06 2.48 -7.75
N LEU A 22 -1.74 3.51 -7.25
CA LEU A 22 -1.16 4.59 -6.47
C LEU A 22 -1.77 4.61 -5.07
N ILE A 23 -0.95 4.81 -4.04
CA ILE A 23 -1.42 5.21 -2.72
C ILE A 23 -1.47 6.72 -2.66
N ARG A 24 -2.67 7.26 -2.59
CA ARG A 24 -2.87 8.66 -2.24
C ARG A 24 -3.13 8.76 -0.76
N THR A 25 -2.36 9.60 -0.08
CA THR A 25 -2.71 9.97 1.29
C THR A 25 -3.31 11.37 1.30
N THR A 26 -4.45 11.51 1.96
CA THR A 26 -4.99 12.81 2.31
C THR A 26 -4.70 13.05 3.79
N PRO A 27 -4.13 14.21 4.16
CA PRO A 27 -4.02 14.58 5.56
C PRO A 27 -5.43 14.57 6.17
N SER A 28 -5.69 13.69 7.13
CA SER A 28 -6.94 13.79 7.88
C SER A 28 -6.85 15.10 8.67
N GLY A 29 -7.90 15.93 8.63
CA GLY A 29 -7.90 17.27 9.23
C GLY A 29 -7.73 17.31 10.77
N PHE A 30 -7.41 16.18 11.40
CA PHE A 30 -7.25 16.01 12.83
C PHE A 30 -5.86 15.44 13.17
N SER A 31 -4.95 16.35 13.56
CA SER A 31 -3.72 16.10 14.33
C SER A 31 -2.52 15.40 13.66
N THR A 32 -1.37 16.06 13.81
CA THR A 32 0.01 15.54 13.79
C THR A 32 0.28 14.32 12.91
N GLU A 33 0.68 14.52 11.64
CA GLU A 33 1.58 13.67 10.81
C GLU A 33 1.34 12.14 10.73
N ARG A 34 0.32 11.59 11.41
CA ARG A 34 0.22 10.16 11.76
C ARG A 34 -1.10 9.52 11.35
N ASP A 35 -2.15 10.31 11.14
CA ASP A 35 -3.43 9.81 10.64
C ASP A 35 -3.57 10.21 9.16
N LEU A 36 -3.00 9.38 8.29
CA LEU A 36 -3.12 9.53 6.84
C LEU A 36 -4.29 8.66 6.36
N ASP A 37 -5.28 9.32 5.77
CA ASP A 37 -6.34 8.63 5.05
C ASP A 37 -5.76 8.16 3.72
N ALA A 38 -5.52 6.86 3.60
CA ALA A 38 -4.98 6.31 2.38
C ALA A 38 -6.08 5.75 1.49
N ARG A 39 -6.03 6.13 0.22
CA ARG A 39 -6.89 5.57 -0.81
C ARG A 39 -6.04 5.01 -1.91
N LEU A 40 -6.44 3.83 -2.33
CA LEU A 40 -5.85 3.22 -3.50
C LEU A 40 -6.53 3.78 -4.75
N VAL A 41 -5.75 4.06 -5.79
CA VAL A 41 -6.25 4.62 -7.04
C VAL A 41 -5.65 3.85 -8.19
N ARG A 42 -6.50 3.42 -9.14
CA ARG A 42 -6.04 2.86 -10.42
C ARG A 42 -5.86 4.03 -11.39
N TRP A 43 -4.71 4.10 -12.02
CA TRP A 43 -4.36 5.15 -12.97
C TRP A 43 -4.04 4.51 -14.31
N SER A 44 -4.77 4.88 -15.35
CA SER A 44 -4.46 4.47 -16.71
C SER A 44 -3.40 5.40 -17.28
N LEU A 45 -2.26 4.85 -17.66
CA LEU A 45 -1.18 5.56 -18.34
C LEU A 45 -1.54 5.88 -19.79
N THR A 46 -2.35 5.03 -20.44
CA THR A 46 -2.84 5.28 -21.80
C THR A 46 -3.75 6.51 -21.87
N THR A 47 -4.66 6.65 -20.91
CA THR A 47 -5.68 7.72 -20.91
C THR A 47 -5.30 8.91 -20.03
N GLY A 48 -4.34 8.74 -19.11
CA GLY A 48 -3.95 9.77 -18.14
C GLY A 48 -5.00 10.02 -17.06
N HIS A 49 -5.95 9.11 -16.85
CA HIS A 49 -7.06 9.30 -15.91
C HIS A 49 -7.00 8.31 -14.74
N ALA A 50 -7.33 8.84 -13.55
CA ALA A 50 -7.61 8.05 -12.36
C ALA A 50 -9.03 7.50 -12.41
N THR A 51 -9.18 6.21 -12.12
CA THR A 51 -10.44 5.62 -11.67
C THR A 51 -10.30 5.24 -10.19
N ALA A 52 -11.20 5.77 -9.37
CA ALA A 52 -11.19 5.59 -7.93
C ALA A 52 -12.34 4.67 -7.51
N ASP A 53 -12.14 3.35 -7.65
CA ASP A 53 -13.09 2.32 -7.21
C ASP A 53 -12.54 1.48 -6.04
N ALA A 54 -11.36 1.82 -5.53
CA ALA A 54 -10.63 0.99 -4.60
C ALA A 54 -11.00 1.25 -3.13
N PRO A 55 -10.66 0.31 -2.22
CA PRO A 55 -11.05 0.39 -0.84
C PRO A 55 -10.31 1.52 -0.12
N TYR A 56 -10.99 2.08 0.88
CA TYR A 56 -10.35 2.98 1.83
C TYR A 56 -9.44 2.15 2.75
N LEU A 57 -8.17 2.55 2.80
CA LEU A 57 -7.16 1.96 3.67
C LEU A 57 -6.94 2.96 4.82
N SER A 58 -7.57 2.72 5.98
CA SER A 58 -7.21 3.50 7.16
C SER A 58 -5.81 3.06 7.60
N SER A 59 -4.79 3.91 7.45
CA SER A 59 -3.48 3.59 8.02
C SER A 59 -2.98 4.71 8.93
N ARG A 60 -2.73 4.34 10.19
CA ARG A 60 -1.97 5.17 11.14
C ARG A 60 -0.45 5.10 10.91
N THR A 61 -0.02 4.50 9.79
CA THR A 61 1.37 4.09 9.54
C THR A 61 1.70 4.11 8.05
N LYS A 62 2.99 4.26 7.71
CA LYS A 62 3.50 4.18 6.33
C LYS A 62 2.98 2.92 5.63
N LEU A 63 2.40 3.10 4.44
CA LEU A 63 1.94 1.99 3.61
C LEU A 63 3.04 1.54 2.65
N ARG A 64 3.02 0.25 2.32
CA ARG A 64 3.90 -0.37 1.32
C ARG A 64 3.09 -1.18 0.34
N MET A 65 3.47 -1.16 -0.93
CA MET A 65 2.78 -1.90 -1.96
C MET A 65 3.67 -2.85 -2.75
N ALA A 66 3.09 -3.98 -3.13
CA ALA A 66 3.63 -4.86 -4.14
C ALA A 66 2.49 -5.51 -4.93
N TYR A 67 2.75 -5.93 -6.15
CA TYR A 67 1.75 -6.55 -7.01
C TYR A 67 2.21 -7.94 -7.46
N ARG A 68 1.29 -8.91 -7.49
CA ARG A 68 1.54 -10.29 -7.94
C ARG A 68 0.25 -10.89 -8.50
N ASN A 69 0.27 -11.53 -9.67
CA ASN A 69 -0.80 -12.41 -10.17
C ASN A 69 -2.23 -11.84 -10.02
N GLY A 70 -2.48 -10.58 -10.38
CA GLY A 70 -3.81 -9.97 -10.20
C GLY A 70 -4.12 -9.46 -8.78
N MET A 71 -3.19 -9.66 -7.84
CA MET A 71 -3.32 -9.28 -6.44
C MET A 71 -2.42 -8.09 -6.12
N LEU A 72 -3.00 -7.11 -5.45
CA LEU A 72 -2.26 -6.08 -4.77
C LEU A 72 -2.04 -6.46 -3.31
N LEU A 73 -0.82 -6.27 -2.84
CA LEU A 73 -0.41 -6.47 -1.47
C LEU A 73 -0.21 -5.10 -0.84
N THR A 74 -0.86 -4.83 0.29
CA THR A 74 -0.69 -3.58 1.04
C THR A 74 -0.21 -3.86 2.44
N GLY A 75 0.99 -3.39 2.77
CA GLY A 75 1.61 -3.49 4.09
C GLY A 75 1.36 -2.26 4.94
N TYR A 76 0.91 -2.45 6.18
CA TYR A 76 0.80 -1.39 7.18
C TYR A 76 0.96 -1.95 8.59
N GLY A 77 1.72 -1.26 9.44
CA GLY A 77 2.05 -1.78 10.77
C GLY A 77 2.57 -3.21 10.65
N THR A 78 1.97 -4.17 11.35
CA THR A 78 2.34 -5.59 11.31
C THR A 78 1.48 -6.45 10.37
N HIS A 79 0.72 -5.83 9.45
CA HIS A 79 -0.28 -6.48 8.59
C HIS A 79 0.05 -6.33 7.11
N VAL A 80 -0.21 -7.38 6.34
CA VAL A 80 -0.26 -7.38 4.89
C VAL A 80 -1.65 -7.81 4.46
N ASP A 81 -2.38 -6.94 3.80
CA ASP A 81 -3.65 -7.28 3.17
C ASP A 81 -3.42 -7.64 1.70
N GLU A 82 -4.15 -8.65 1.22
CA GLU A 82 -4.15 -9.08 -0.18
C GLU A 82 -5.50 -8.72 -0.83
N TRP A 83 -5.43 -8.02 -1.96
CA TRP A 83 -6.59 -7.48 -2.66
C TRP A 83 -6.62 -7.96 -4.09
N LYS A 84 -7.75 -8.54 -4.52
CA LYS A 84 -7.98 -8.79 -5.95
C LYS A 84 -8.25 -7.48 -6.67
N VAL A 85 -7.40 -7.08 -7.61
CA VAL A 85 -7.45 -5.75 -8.23
C VAL A 85 -8.70 -5.52 -9.09
N ASP A 86 -9.19 -6.57 -9.77
CA ASP A 86 -10.37 -6.44 -10.63
C ASP A 86 -11.67 -6.16 -9.87
N THR A 87 -11.73 -6.58 -8.60
CA THR A 87 -12.95 -6.50 -7.78
C THR A 87 -12.75 -5.70 -6.50
N TRP A 88 -11.53 -5.25 -6.23
CA TRP A 88 -11.11 -4.64 -4.96
C TRP A 88 -11.49 -5.45 -3.72
N GLN A 89 -11.65 -6.76 -3.87
CA GLN A 89 -12.01 -7.64 -2.77
C GLN A 89 -10.76 -8.02 -1.99
N ARG A 90 -10.76 -7.77 -0.67
CA ARG A 90 -9.76 -8.35 0.22
C ARG A 90 -9.96 -9.85 0.32
N VAL A 91 -8.94 -10.62 -0.03
CA VAL A 91 -8.98 -12.09 -0.02
C VAL A 91 -8.24 -12.68 1.17
N ALA A 92 -7.26 -11.96 1.71
CA ALA A 92 -6.51 -12.39 2.88
C ALA A 92 -5.94 -11.20 3.67
N THR A 93 -5.67 -11.46 4.94
CA THR A 93 -4.85 -10.60 5.81
C THR A 93 -3.82 -11.51 6.49
N LEU A 94 -2.54 -11.24 6.24
CA LEU A 94 -1.41 -11.84 6.92
C LEU A 94 -0.97 -10.89 8.03
N SER A 95 -0.74 -11.38 9.24
CA SER A 95 -0.24 -10.55 10.33
C SER A 95 0.81 -11.29 11.14
N ASN A 96 1.84 -10.56 11.54
CA ASN A 96 2.83 -11.05 12.49
C ASN A 96 3.26 -9.91 13.41
N SER A 97 2.65 -9.84 14.59
CA SER A 97 2.91 -8.79 15.58
C SER A 97 4.29 -8.90 16.25
N ALA A 98 4.95 -10.05 16.16
CA ALA A 98 6.25 -10.27 16.79
C ALA A 98 7.42 -9.60 16.04
N LEU A 99 7.23 -9.24 14.76
CA LEU A 99 8.31 -8.74 13.91
C LEU A 99 8.38 -7.21 13.84
N GLY A 100 7.42 -6.49 14.43
CA GLY A 100 7.36 -5.02 14.36
C GLY A 100 6.72 -4.50 13.07
N PRO A 101 6.78 -3.19 12.79
CA PRO A 101 6.15 -2.62 11.62
C PRO A 101 6.89 -2.97 10.33
N ILE A 102 6.15 -3.23 9.26
CA ILE A 102 6.64 -3.50 7.91
C ILE A 102 7.30 -2.24 7.36
N ASP A 103 8.55 -2.39 6.91
CA ASP A 103 9.34 -1.33 6.31
C ASP A 103 9.37 -1.44 4.78
N SER A 104 9.24 -2.64 4.21
CA SER A 104 9.08 -2.86 2.77
C SER A 104 8.41 -4.21 2.46
N ILE A 105 7.77 -4.30 1.28
CA ILE A 105 7.25 -5.54 0.72
C ILE A 105 7.83 -5.69 -0.69
N GLN A 106 8.31 -6.87 -1.02
CA GLN A 106 8.73 -7.22 -2.37
C GLN A 106 8.17 -8.58 -2.78
N VAL A 107 7.93 -8.71 -4.07
CA VAL A 107 7.50 -9.95 -4.72
C VAL A 107 8.64 -10.41 -5.62
N SER A 108 8.95 -11.70 -5.58
CA SER A 108 9.95 -12.29 -6.48
C SER A 108 9.51 -12.21 -7.94
N ALA A 109 10.46 -12.24 -8.88
CA ALA A 109 10.16 -12.16 -10.31
C ALA A 109 9.26 -13.31 -10.82
N ASP A 110 9.28 -14.47 -10.14
CA ASP A 110 8.39 -15.60 -10.43
C ASP A 110 7.03 -15.51 -9.71
N GLU A 111 6.80 -14.41 -8.97
CA GLU A 111 5.59 -14.07 -8.24
C GLU A 111 5.18 -15.06 -7.12
N ARG A 112 6.11 -15.94 -6.70
CA ARG A 112 5.85 -16.98 -5.70
C ARG A 112 6.22 -16.59 -4.28
N LEU A 113 7.23 -15.75 -4.10
CA LEU A 113 7.74 -15.38 -2.79
C LEU A 113 7.35 -13.95 -2.46
N LEU A 114 6.95 -13.74 -1.20
CA LEU A 114 6.70 -12.43 -0.62
C LEU A 114 7.75 -12.20 0.46
N LEU A 115 8.56 -11.17 0.28
CA LEU A 115 9.53 -10.71 1.27
C LEU A 115 8.95 -9.48 1.95
N ALA A 116 8.69 -9.57 3.24
CA ALA A 116 8.38 -8.42 4.08
C ALA A 116 9.61 -8.14 4.97
N VAL A 117 10.21 -6.97 4.82
CA VAL A 117 11.24 -6.50 5.75
C VAL A 117 10.52 -5.77 6.87
N PHE A 118 10.79 -6.18 8.10
CA PHE A 118 10.25 -5.52 9.27
C PHE A 118 11.33 -4.64 9.89
N ARG A 119 10.90 -3.47 10.38
CA ARG A 119 11.78 -2.63 11.18
C ARG A 119 11.90 -3.27 12.57
N GLY A 120 13.03 -3.94 12.82
CA GLY A 120 13.38 -4.39 14.15
C GLY A 120 13.37 -3.22 15.14
N ASP A 121 12.94 -3.47 16.37
CA ASP A 121 13.08 -2.47 17.42
C ASP A 121 14.58 -2.33 17.72
N PRO A 122 15.20 -1.15 17.51
CA PRO A 122 16.60 -0.95 17.87
C PRO A 122 16.89 -1.17 19.37
N ARG A 123 15.85 -1.32 20.21
CA ARG A 123 15.93 -1.62 21.64
C ARG A 123 15.77 -3.12 21.99
N ASP A 124 15.37 -3.98 21.06
CA ASP A 124 15.27 -5.43 21.29
C ASP A 124 15.82 -6.21 20.08
N PRO A 125 17.13 -6.53 20.07
CA PRO A 125 17.82 -7.10 18.91
C PRO A 125 17.67 -8.63 18.77
N ARG A 126 16.54 -9.21 19.20
CA ARG A 126 16.31 -10.66 19.15
C ARG A 126 16.05 -11.19 17.75
#